data_AF-A0A6J7L0B0-F1
#
_entry.id   AF-A0A6J7L0B0-F1
#
_cell.length_a   1.000
_cell.length_b   1.000
_cell.length_c   1.000
_cell.angle_alpha   90.00
_cell.angle_beta   90.00
_cell.angle_gamma   90.00
#
_symmetry.space_group_name_H-M   'P 1'
#
loop_
_entity.id
_entity.type
_entity.pdbx_description
1 polymer ?
#
loop_
_entity_poly.entity_id
_entity_poly.type
_entity_poly.pdbx_seq_one_letter_code
_entity_poly.pdbx_strand_id
1 'polypeptide(L)'
;MARPRFQLVPGARLLGLSDGGGVGWRLLGANNRELGRSALSYPDAEEALESVQRVRVLADDGDGHIVHDHIVGLWLWHLDDRGLAAAASGRGFRYERECRYNLEQFRATAPVAPTSEADGSAGFSWQRVTLEAPLMKGAS
;
A
#
# COMPACT_ATOMS: atom_id res chain seq x y z
N MET A 1 -18.00 -10.36 11.90
CA MET A 1 -17.62 -9.21 11.05
C MET A 1 -16.11 -9.20 10.91
N ALA A 2 -15.57 -8.88 9.73
CA ALA A 2 -14.13 -8.77 9.55
C ALA A 2 -13.61 -7.55 10.32
N ARG A 3 -12.46 -7.68 10.98
CA ARG A 3 -11.83 -6.54 11.65
C ARG A 3 -11.07 -5.71 10.60
N PRO A 4 -11.09 -4.37 10.71
CA PRO A 4 -10.23 -3.55 9.88
C PRO A 4 -8.78 -3.96 10.12
N ARG A 5 -7.96 -3.96 9.07
CA ARG A 5 -6.55 -4.33 9.17
C ARG A 5 -5.74 -3.80 8.00
N PHE A 6 -4.47 -3.49 8.27
CA PHE A 6 -3.48 -3.45 7.22
C PHE A 6 -3.14 -4.87 6.79
N GLN A 7 -3.06 -5.09 5.50
CA GLN A 7 -2.60 -6.35 4.92
C GLN A 7 -1.43 -6.07 3.98
N LEU A 8 -0.30 -6.71 4.23
CA LEU A 8 0.83 -6.70 3.30
C LEU A 8 0.48 -7.51 2.06
N VAL A 9 0.87 -7.01 0.89
CA VAL A 9 0.60 -7.62 -0.41
C VAL A 9 1.80 -7.43 -1.35
N PRO A 10 1.98 -8.29 -2.37
CA PRO A 10 3.00 -8.07 -3.38
C PRO A 10 2.86 -6.71 -4.08
N GLY A 11 3.96 -6.00 -4.28
CA GLY A 11 4.00 -4.67 -4.91
C GLY A 11 3.38 -4.66 -6.31
N ALA A 12 3.68 -5.68 -7.12
CA ALA A 12 3.04 -5.96 -8.41
C ALA A 12 1.51 -5.82 -8.38
N ARG A 13 0.87 -6.31 -7.31
CA ARG A 13 -0.59 -6.32 -7.17
C ARG A 13 -1.18 -4.93 -6.94
N LEU A 14 -0.38 -4.00 -6.42
CA LEU A 14 -0.80 -2.62 -6.15
C LEU A 14 -0.62 -1.73 -7.37
N LEU A 15 0.51 -1.86 -8.06
CA LEU A 15 0.87 -1.02 -9.20
C LEU A 15 0.29 -1.52 -10.53
N GLY A 16 -0.39 -2.67 -10.54
CA GLY A 16 -0.89 -3.28 -11.77
C GLY A 16 0.22 -3.74 -12.71
N LEU A 17 1.42 -3.98 -12.16
CA LEU A 17 2.61 -4.39 -12.90
C LEU A 17 2.74 -5.90 -12.87
N SER A 18 3.07 -6.51 -14.00
CA SER A 18 3.25 -7.95 -14.13
C SER A 18 4.51 -8.48 -13.41
N ASP A 19 5.49 -7.60 -13.12
CA ASP A 19 6.81 -7.96 -12.56
C ASP A 19 7.30 -6.95 -11.51
N GLY A 20 6.38 -6.30 -10.81
CA GLY A 20 6.70 -5.36 -9.73
C GLY A 20 7.19 -6.10 -8.48
N GLY A 21 8.50 -6.16 -8.28
CA GLY A 21 9.11 -6.67 -7.05
C GLY A 21 8.66 -5.90 -5.80
N GLY A 22 8.87 -6.51 -4.63
CA GLY A 22 8.65 -5.87 -3.34
C GLY A 22 7.26 -6.08 -2.73
N VAL A 23 7.00 -5.34 -1.66
CA VAL A 23 5.85 -5.45 -0.78
C VAL A 23 5.20 -4.08 -0.66
N GLY A 24 3.88 -4.02 -0.69
CA GLY A 24 3.17 -2.85 -0.21
C GLY A 24 2.06 -3.28 0.73
N TRP A 25 1.17 -2.35 1.05
CA TRP A 25 0.09 -2.62 1.97
C TRP A 25 -1.24 -2.09 1.44
N ARG A 26 -2.33 -2.69 1.90
CA ARG A 26 -3.68 -2.16 1.76
C ARG A 26 -4.39 -2.13 3.10
N LEU A 27 -5.18 -1.09 3.32
CA LEU A 27 -6.06 -0.98 4.48
C LEU A 27 -7.45 -1.51 4.11
N LEU A 28 -7.89 -2.53 4.82
CA LEU A 28 -9.22 -3.11 4.65
C LEU A 28 -10.13 -2.62 5.79
N GLY A 29 -11.34 -2.18 5.46
CA GLY A 29 -12.38 -1.83 6.42
C GLY A 29 -13.14 -3.05 6.98
N ALA A 30 -14.14 -2.80 7.82
CA ALA A 30 -14.90 -3.84 8.52
C ALA A 30 -15.70 -4.79 7.61
N ASN A 31 -16.00 -4.37 6.38
CA ASN A 31 -16.63 -5.19 5.33
C ASN A 31 -15.60 -5.79 4.35
N ASN A 32 -14.32 -5.80 4.73
CA ASN A 32 -13.20 -6.26 3.91
C ASN A 32 -13.01 -5.48 2.59
N ARG A 33 -13.64 -4.30 2.47
CA ARG A 33 -13.44 -3.38 1.35
C ARG A 33 -12.14 -2.61 1.55
N GLU A 34 -11.38 -2.47 0.47
CA GLU A 34 -10.18 -1.63 0.46
C GLU A 34 -10.56 -0.16 0.66
N LEU A 35 -9.98 0.44 1.68
CA LEU A 35 -10.12 1.86 1.98
C LEU A 35 -9.02 2.67 1.30
N GLY A 36 -7.80 2.14 1.25
CA GLY A 36 -6.64 2.75 0.61
C GLY A 36 -5.44 1.78 0.63
N ARG A 37 -4.35 2.19 0.02
CA ARG A 37 -3.12 1.40 -0.13
C ARG A 37 -1.87 2.27 -0.17
N SER A 38 -0.70 1.65 -0.05
CA SER A 38 0.56 2.34 -0.28
C SER A 38 0.62 2.86 -1.71
N ALA A 39 1.14 4.08 -1.88
CA ALA A 39 1.37 4.67 -3.19
C ALA A 39 2.61 4.07 -3.89
N LEU A 40 3.52 3.49 -3.10
CA LEU A 40 4.75 2.84 -3.56
C LEU A 40 4.77 1.37 -3.14
N SER A 41 5.62 0.59 -3.81
CA SER A 41 6.10 -0.69 -3.32
C SER A 41 7.45 -0.49 -2.62
N TYR A 42 7.67 -1.27 -1.57
CA TYR A 42 8.88 -1.28 -0.77
C TYR A 42 9.69 -2.54 -1.05
N PRO A 43 11.03 -2.48 -1.01
CA PRO A 43 11.91 -3.65 -1.05
C PRO A 43 11.44 -4.84 -0.24
N ASP A 44 10.96 -4.65 0.99
CA ASP A 44 10.55 -5.74 1.86
C ASP A 44 9.39 -5.40 2.83
N ALA A 45 9.03 -6.41 3.64
CA ALA A 45 7.94 -6.31 4.60
C ALA A 45 8.26 -5.35 5.76
N GLU A 46 9.52 -5.21 6.16
CA GLU A 46 9.93 -4.32 7.25
C GLU A 46 9.70 -2.86 6.82
N GLU A 47 10.20 -2.47 5.65
CA GLU A 47 9.99 -1.14 5.09
C GLU A 47 8.50 -0.84 4.79
N ALA A 48 7.75 -1.86 4.35
CA ALA A 48 6.31 -1.73 4.19
C ALA A 48 5.60 -1.49 5.54
N LEU A 49 6.06 -2.12 6.62
CA LEU A 49 5.53 -1.91 7.98
C LEU A 49 5.90 -0.54 8.54
N GLU A 50 7.11 -0.04 8.25
CA GLU A 50 7.50 1.34 8.58
C GLU A 50 6.58 2.35 7.87
N SER A 51 6.27 2.10 6.60
CA SER A 51 5.30 2.90 5.85
C SER A 51 3.90 2.86 6.49
N VAL A 52 3.46 1.71 7.03
CA VAL A 52 2.22 1.63 7.81
C VAL A 52 2.28 2.51 9.06
N GLN A 53 3.41 2.54 9.80
CA GLN A 53 3.52 3.42 10.97
C GLN A 53 3.46 4.89 10.55
N ARG A 54 4.12 5.24 9.45
CA ARG A 54 4.10 6.60 8.91
C ARG A 54 2.68 7.02 8.50
N VAL A 55 1.96 6.16 7.77
CA VAL A 55 0.60 6.51 7.31
C VAL A 55 -0.40 6.62 8.45
N ARG A 56 -0.18 5.93 9.57
CA ARG A 56 -1.01 6.11 10.79
C ARG A 56 -0.92 7.54 11.30
N VAL A 57 0.27 8.13 11.33
CA VAL A 57 0.47 9.52 11.75
C VAL A 57 -0.12 10.49 10.72
N LEU A 58 0.10 10.23 9.43
CA LEU A 58 -0.46 11.06 8.35
C LEU A 58 -1.99 11.01 8.26
N ALA A 59 -2.61 9.91 8.70
CA ALA A 59 -4.06 9.79 8.73
C ALA A 59 -4.70 10.82 9.67
N ASP A 60 -4.05 11.11 10.80
CA ASP A 60 -4.49 12.10 11.76
C ASP A 60 -4.17 13.52 11.27
N ASP A 61 -2.90 13.79 10.96
CA ASP A 61 -2.40 15.17 10.81
C ASP A 61 -1.88 15.52 9.41
N GLY A 62 -1.78 14.53 8.51
CA GLY A 62 -1.22 14.73 7.16
C GLY A 62 -2.18 15.42 6.20
N ASP A 63 -1.64 15.91 5.09
CA ASP A 63 -2.43 16.55 4.04
C ASP A 63 -3.08 15.49 3.14
N GLY A 64 -4.41 15.60 2.98
CA GLY A 64 -5.19 14.73 2.10
C GLY A 64 -5.71 15.51 0.90
N HIS A 65 -5.36 15.03 -0.29
CA HIS A 65 -5.75 15.67 -1.54
C HIS A 65 -6.80 14.83 -2.25
N ILE A 66 -7.83 15.49 -2.79
CA ILE A 66 -8.82 14.89 -3.67
C ILE A 66 -8.61 15.51 -5.05
N VAL A 67 -8.39 14.66 -6.04
CA VAL A 67 -8.02 15.05 -7.40
C VAL A 67 -9.00 14.42 -8.38
N HIS A 68 -9.45 15.20 -9.35
CA HIS A 68 -10.17 14.68 -10.50
C HIS A 68 -9.16 14.32 -11.59
N ASP A 69 -8.97 13.03 -11.84
CA ASP A 69 -8.16 12.55 -12.95
C ASP A 69 -8.96 12.70 -14.25
N HIS A 70 -8.52 13.62 -15.10
CA HIS A 70 -9.17 13.96 -16.36
C HIS A 70 -8.93 12.92 -17.47
N ILE A 71 -7.94 12.04 -17.33
CA ILE A 71 -7.65 10.98 -18.29
C ILE A 71 -8.66 9.85 -18.10
N VAL A 72 -8.84 9.40 -16.86
CA VAL A 72 -9.79 8.32 -16.55
C VAL A 72 -11.20 8.81 -16.20
N GLY A 73 -11.37 10.11 -15.97
CA GLY A 73 -12.66 10.73 -15.61
C GLY A 73 -13.16 10.32 -14.21
N LEU A 74 -12.24 10.09 -13.27
CA LEU A 74 -12.54 9.59 -11.93
C LEU A 74 -11.86 10.44 -10.86
N TRP A 75 -12.49 10.48 -9.69
CA TRP A 75 -11.95 11.09 -8.48
C TRP A 75 -11.06 10.11 -7.74
N LEU A 76 -9.88 10.57 -7.34
CA LEU A 76 -8.88 9.84 -6.58
C LEU A 76 -8.49 10.67 -5.37
N TRP A 77 -8.03 10.01 -4.30
CA TRP A 77 -7.39 10.70 -3.20
C TRP A 77 -5.99 10.16 -2.97
N HIS A 78 -5.11 11.00 -2.43
CA HIS A 78 -3.84 10.60 -1.86
C HIS A 78 -3.55 11.35 -0.55
N LEU A 79 -2.76 10.73 0.32
CA LEU A 79 -2.14 11.40 1.46
C LEU A 79 -0.70 11.74 1.09
N ASP A 80 -0.32 12.97 1.36
CA ASP A 80 1.04 13.48 1.13
C ASP A 80 1.92 13.26 2.37
N ASP A 81 3.19 12.96 2.11
CA ASP A 81 4.29 13.11 3.04
C ASP A 81 5.43 13.87 2.34
N ARG A 82 5.58 15.15 2.69
CA ARG A 82 6.66 16.02 2.20
C ARG A 82 6.74 16.09 0.67
N GLY A 83 5.60 16.19 0.01
CA GLY A 83 5.48 16.29 -1.44
C GLY A 83 5.48 14.94 -2.18
N LEU A 84 5.46 13.82 -1.46
CA LEU A 84 5.35 12.48 -2.02
C LEU A 84 4.09 11.79 -1.51
N ALA A 85 3.33 11.17 -2.41
CA ALA A 85 2.19 10.37 -2.01
C ALA A 85 2.66 9.19 -1.15
N ALA A 86 2.21 9.13 0.10
CA ALA A 86 2.45 8.00 1.01
C ALA A 86 1.35 6.93 0.88
N ALA A 87 0.13 7.38 0.63
CA ALA A 87 -1.04 6.52 0.46
C ALA A 87 -1.96 7.04 -0.64
N ALA A 88 -2.71 6.16 -1.26
CA ALA A 88 -3.67 6.52 -2.28
C ALA A 88 -4.93 5.65 -2.23
N SER A 89 -5.98 6.13 -2.89
CA SER A 89 -7.20 5.37 -3.12
C SER A 89 -6.92 4.08 -3.92
N GLY A 90 -7.50 2.97 -3.46
CA GLY A 90 -7.45 1.66 -4.13
C GLY A 90 -8.14 1.61 -5.50
N ARG A 91 -8.90 2.64 -5.84
CA ARG A 91 -9.75 2.73 -7.03
C ARG A 91 -10.17 4.18 -7.28
N GLY A 92 -10.58 4.47 -8.50
CA GLY A 92 -11.28 5.72 -8.82
C GLY A 92 -12.75 5.71 -8.37
N PHE A 93 -13.27 6.91 -8.13
CA PHE A 93 -14.65 7.17 -7.74
C PHE A 93 -15.35 8.02 -8.78
N ARG A 94 -16.65 7.79 -8.99
CA ARG A 94 -17.42 8.56 -9.96
C ARG A 94 -17.74 9.98 -9.46
N TYR A 95 -17.90 10.13 -8.15
CA TYR A 95 -18.27 11.39 -7.52
C TYR A 95 -17.27 11.79 -6.44
N GLU A 96 -16.95 13.09 -6.39
CA GLU A 96 -16.03 13.66 -5.39
C GLU A 96 -16.43 13.29 -3.95
N ARG A 97 -17.74 13.37 -3.64
CA ARG A 97 -18.26 13.02 -2.30
C ARG A 97 -17.96 11.59 -1.87
N GLU A 98 -17.97 10.64 -2.81
CA GLU A 98 -17.67 9.24 -2.52
C GLU A 98 -16.18 9.04 -2.29
N CYS A 99 -15.35 9.78 -3.02
CA CYS A 99 -13.90 9.82 -2.84
C CYS A 99 -13.55 10.40 -1.46
N ARG A 100 -14.16 11.53 -1.10
CA ARG A 100 -14.01 12.18 0.21
C ARG A 100 -14.42 11.27 1.35
N TYR A 101 -15.60 10.66 1.25
CA TYR A 101 -16.08 9.69 2.24
C TYR A 101 -15.10 8.52 2.40
N ASN A 102 -14.52 8.03 1.31
CA ASN A 102 -13.53 6.96 1.39
C ASN A 102 -12.23 7.41 2.08
N LEU A 103 -11.75 8.63 1.83
CA LEU A 103 -10.61 9.22 2.53
C LEU A 103 -10.90 9.38 4.04
N GLU A 104 -12.08 9.87 4.41
CA GLU A 104 -12.49 9.99 5.82
C GLU A 104 -12.53 8.63 6.53
N GLN A 105 -13.05 7.60 5.85
CA GLN A 105 -13.02 6.24 6.38
C GLN A 105 -11.61 5.69 6.52
N PHE A 106 -10.72 5.99 5.58
CA PHE A 106 -9.29 5.66 5.68
C PHE A 106 -8.68 6.33 6.92
N ARG A 107 -8.88 7.64 7.08
CA ARG A 107 -8.35 8.41 8.22
C ARG A 107 -8.84 7.90 9.57
N ALA A 108 -10.13 7.59 9.68
CA ALA A 108 -10.68 7.05 10.93
C ALA A 108 -10.19 5.62 11.24
N THR A 109 -9.85 4.85 10.22
CA THR A 109 -9.51 3.42 10.38
C THR A 109 -8.01 3.20 10.55
N ALA A 110 -7.16 3.96 9.85
CA ALA A 110 -5.72 3.73 9.81
C ALA A 110 -5.05 3.74 11.19
N PRO A 111 -5.31 4.70 12.10
CA PRO A 111 -4.63 4.78 13.40
C PRO A 111 -4.85 3.54 14.29
N VAL A 112 -6.02 2.91 14.17
CA VAL A 112 -6.45 1.82 15.06
C VAL A 112 -6.40 0.43 14.44
N ALA A 113 -6.25 0.33 13.11
CA ALA A 113 -6.25 -0.95 12.42
C ALA A 113 -4.96 -1.73 12.71
N PRO A 114 -5.04 -2.97 13.24
CA PRO A 114 -3.88 -3.83 13.40
C PRO A 114 -3.26 -4.18 12.04
N THR A 115 -1.98 -4.53 12.05
CA THR A 115 -1.34 -5.11 10.88
C THR A 115 -1.47 -6.62 10.92
N SER A 116 -1.86 -7.22 9.78
CA SER A 116 -1.88 -8.65 9.56
C SER A 116 -0.89 -8.97 8.46
N GLU A 117 -0.04 -9.96 8.71
CA GLU A 117 0.61 -10.67 7.61
C GLU A 117 -0.50 -11.33 6.77
N ALA A 118 -0.33 -11.34 5.44
CA ALA A 118 -1.31 -12.01 4.59
C ALA A 118 -1.26 -13.51 4.84
N ASP A 119 -2.44 -14.09 5.04
CA ASP A 119 -2.62 -15.53 5.10
C ASP A 119 -2.18 -16.16 3.77
N GLY A 120 -1.14 -17.00 3.81
CA GLY A 120 -0.79 -17.97 2.77
C GLY A 120 0.15 -17.53 1.65
N SER A 121 1.44 -17.39 1.96
CA SER A 121 2.48 -18.24 1.35
C SER A 121 3.76 -18.03 2.15
N ALA A 122 4.31 -19.13 2.66
CA ALA A 122 5.64 -19.27 3.26
C ALA A 122 6.56 -18.06 3.00
N GLY A 123 7.02 -17.43 4.09
CA GLY A 123 7.89 -16.24 4.13
C GLY A 123 8.45 -15.86 2.77
N PHE A 124 7.88 -14.80 2.19
CA PHE A 124 8.20 -14.21 0.88
C PHE A 124 9.36 -14.92 0.19
N SER A 125 9.08 -15.93 -0.64
CA SER A 125 10.11 -16.88 -1.12
C SER A 125 11.25 -16.25 -1.94
N TRP A 126 11.16 -14.96 -2.30
CA TRP A 126 12.24 -14.19 -2.92
C TRP A 126 13.22 -13.56 -1.91
N GLN A 127 12.91 -13.56 -0.60
CA GLN A 127 13.88 -13.19 0.46
C GLN A 127 14.95 -14.28 0.68
N ARG A 128 14.78 -15.49 0.11
CA ARG A 128 15.78 -16.59 0.16
C ARG A 128 16.69 -16.64 -1.06
N VAL A 129 16.94 -15.52 -1.74
CA VAL A 129 18.07 -15.47 -2.67
C VAL A 129 19.34 -15.28 -1.84
N THR A 130 19.89 -16.40 -1.37
CA THR A 130 21.30 -16.47 -0.95
C THR A 130 22.13 -15.92 -2.09
N LEU A 131 22.94 -14.89 -1.81
CA LEU A 131 24.02 -14.44 -2.68
C LEU A 131 25.06 -15.57 -2.78
N GLU A 132 24.77 -16.64 -3.52
CA GLU A 132 25.84 -17.47 -4.07
C GLU A 132 26.37 -16.75 -5.31
N ALA A 133 27.37 -15.91 -5.07
CA ALA A 133 28.23 -15.39 -6.11
C ALA A 133 28.74 -16.55 -6.98
N PRO A 134 28.62 -16.51 -8.30
CA PRO A 134 29.28 -17.51 -9.14
C PRO A 134 30.79 -17.29 -9.00
N LEU A 135 31.47 -18.26 -8.39
CA LEU A 135 32.91 -18.42 -8.47
C LEU A 135 33.27 -18.51 -9.97
N MET A 136 33.78 -17.41 -10.54
CA MET A 136 34.39 -17.43 -11.86
C MET A 136 35.61 -18.36 -11.80
N LYS A 137 35.44 -19.59 -12.29
CA LYS A 137 36.55 -20.49 -12.58
C LYS A 137 37.34 -19.89 -13.75
N GLY A 138 38.64 -19.75 -13.54
CA GLY A 138 39.57 -19.21 -14.51
C GLY A 138 39.59 -19.99 -15.82
N ALA A 139 39.96 -19.28 -16.87
CA ALA A 139 40.59 -19.85 -18.05
C ALA A 139 42.00 -19.24 -18.13
N SER A 140 42.98 -20.12 -17.94
CA SER A 140 44.37 -19.93 -18.39
C SER A 140 44.45 -19.84 -19.91
#